data_AF-A0A257JC30-F1
#
_entry.id   AF-A0A257JC30-F1
#
_cell.length_a   1.000
_cell.length_b   1.000
_cell.length_c   1.000
_cell.angle_alpha   90.00
_cell.angle_beta   90.00
_cell.angle_gamma   90.00
#
_symmetry.space_group_name_H-M   'P 1'
#
loop_
_entity.id
_entity.type
_entity.pdbx_description
1 polymer ?
#
loop_
_entity_poly.entity_id
_entity_poly.type
_entity_poly.pdbx_seq_one_letter_code
_entity_poly.pdbx_strand_id
1 'polypeptide(L)'
;MREGDRYTAMLTLRNTTAREMKVRASLAGTVLAPGAAASAAGTALALPPQEHTLAAGSAKEISWPVDVPAEAGAIRWLAAVQDLAVPATADKLKVTQAVVPAVPLRVQQATLQQLDGPFSLAVAPPGDALQSNGVARGGIAIGVQPKLSSALPGIRRYFETYPYSCLE
;
A
#
# COMPACT_ATOMS: atom_id res chain seq x y z
N MET A 1 -2.80 7.41 -2.85
CA MET A 1 -3.94 7.24 -1.91
C MET A 1 -3.40 7.04 -0.52
N ARG A 2 -4.18 7.39 0.49
CA ARG A 2 -3.81 7.21 1.89
C ARG A 2 -4.49 5.97 2.49
N GLU A 3 -3.91 5.42 3.54
CA GLU A 3 -4.58 4.41 4.36
C GLU A 3 -5.90 4.98 4.94
N GLY A 4 -6.95 4.17 5.03
CA GLY A 4 -8.27 4.61 5.51
C GLY A 4 -9.11 5.38 4.48
N ASP A 5 -8.56 5.71 3.31
CA ASP A 5 -9.35 6.31 2.23
C ASP A 5 -10.41 5.33 1.72
N ARG A 6 -11.58 5.87 1.37
CA ARG A 6 -12.59 5.18 0.56
C ARG A 6 -12.59 5.78 -0.83
N TYR A 7 -12.44 4.95 -1.86
CA TYR A 7 -12.48 5.40 -3.25
C TYR A 7 -13.17 4.40 -4.17
N THR A 8 -13.44 4.84 -5.39
CA THR A 8 -14.03 3.99 -6.43
C THR A 8 -12.96 3.59 -7.43
N ALA A 9 -12.61 2.30 -7.47
CA ALA A 9 -11.72 1.75 -8.48
C ALA A 9 -12.49 1.54 -9.79
N MET A 10 -12.09 2.21 -10.86
CA MET A 10 -12.80 2.21 -12.15
C MET A 10 -11.94 1.57 -13.25
N LEU A 11 -12.60 0.82 -14.13
CA LEU A 11 -12.00 0.25 -15.35
C LEU A 11 -12.95 0.49 -16.52
N THR A 12 -12.40 0.68 -17.71
CA THR A 12 -13.19 0.72 -18.94
C THR A 12 -13.05 -0.61 -19.67
N LEU A 13 -14.16 -1.32 -19.84
CA LEU A 13 -14.24 -2.48 -20.73
C LEU A 13 -14.47 -1.99 -22.16
N ARG A 14 -13.70 -2.51 -23.12
CA ARG A 14 -13.85 -2.17 -24.54
C ARG A 14 -14.01 -3.43 -25.38
N ASN A 15 -15.11 -3.51 -26.12
CA ASN A 15 -15.33 -4.55 -27.12
C ASN A 15 -15.01 -3.97 -28.50
N THR A 16 -13.87 -4.34 -29.07
CA THR A 16 -13.47 -3.93 -30.43
C THR A 16 -13.89 -4.92 -31.52
N THR A 17 -14.65 -5.97 -31.16
CA THR A 17 -15.10 -6.98 -32.11
C THR A 17 -16.38 -6.54 -32.83
N ALA A 18 -16.73 -7.27 -33.89
CA ALA A 18 -17.95 -7.04 -34.67
C ALA A 18 -19.21 -7.71 -34.07
N ARG A 19 -19.10 -8.35 -32.90
CA ARG A 19 -20.21 -9.06 -32.25
C ARG A 19 -20.45 -8.57 -30.82
N GLU A 20 -21.66 -8.78 -30.33
CA GLU A 20 -21.95 -8.61 -28.90
C GLU A 20 -21.14 -9.62 -28.07
N MET A 21 -20.68 -9.19 -26.89
CA MET A 21 -19.98 -10.05 -25.93
C MET A 21 -20.64 -9.94 -24.55
N LYS A 22 -20.89 -11.09 -23.93
CA LYS A 22 -21.22 -11.16 -22.51
C LYS A 22 -19.94 -11.50 -21.74
N VAL A 23 -19.48 -10.58 -20.91
CA VAL A 23 -18.20 -10.70 -20.21
C VAL A 23 -18.39 -10.73 -18.70
N ARG A 24 -17.50 -11.45 -18.01
CA ARG A 24 -17.35 -11.41 -16.56
C ARG A 24 -16.05 -10.71 -16.22
N ALA A 25 -16.15 -9.57 -15.56
CA ALA A 25 -15.03 -8.80 -15.05
C ALA A 25 -14.84 -9.07 -13.56
N SER A 26 -13.58 -9.24 -13.14
CA SER A 26 -13.19 -9.39 -11.74
C SER A 26 -12.01 -8.48 -11.41
N LEU A 27 -11.96 -8.06 -10.16
CA LEU A 27 -10.86 -7.30 -9.60
C LEU A 27 -10.46 -7.96 -8.29
N ALA A 28 -9.21 -8.40 -8.20
CA ALA A 28 -8.64 -8.94 -6.96
C ALA A 28 -7.59 -7.97 -6.43
N GLY A 29 -7.72 -7.59 -5.16
CA GLY A 29 -6.72 -6.79 -4.45
C GLY A 29 -5.95 -7.65 -3.46
N THR A 30 -4.63 -7.47 -3.36
CA THR A 30 -3.81 -8.04 -2.28
C THR A 30 -3.08 -6.91 -1.57
N VAL A 31 -3.41 -6.70 -0.31
CA VAL A 31 -2.86 -5.65 0.55
C VAL A 31 -1.53 -6.11 1.12
N LEU A 32 -0.52 -5.27 0.98
CA LEU A 32 0.83 -5.49 1.50
C LEU A 32 1.11 -4.53 2.65
N ALA A 33 1.78 -5.02 3.69
CA ALA A 33 2.24 -4.19 4.79
C ALA A 33 3.33 -3.20 4.32
N PRO A 34 3.58 -2.10 5.06
CA PRO A 34 4.58 -1.11 4.71
C PRO A 34 5.98 -1.74 4.74
N GLY A 35 6.78 -1.50 3.70
CA GLY A 35 8.13 -2.09 3.57
C GLY A 35 8.16 -3.58 3.23
N ALA A 36 7.01 -4.22 3.00
CA ALA A 36 6.97 -5.62 2.56
C ALA A 36 7.67 -5.81 1.20
N ALA A 37 8.41 -6.91 1.06
CA ALA A 37 9.01 -7.29 -0.23
C ALA A 37 7.92 -7.49 -1.30
N ALA A 38 8.27 -7.27 -2.57
CA ALA A 38 7.32 -7.41 -3.67
C ALA A 38 6.70 -8.82 -3.80
N SER A 39 7.40 -9.85 -3.31
CA SER A 39 6.97 -11.25 -3.27
C SER A 39 6.17 -11.63 -2.03
N ALA A 40 6.01 -10.74 -1.05
CA ALA A 40 5.37 -11.05 0.21
C ALA A 40 3.91 -11.51 0.01
N ALA A 41 3.48 -12.41 0.91
CA ALA A 41 2.07 -12.71 1.09
C ALA A 41 1.35 -11.45 1.62
N GLY A 42 0.06 -11.34 1.33
CA GLY A 42 -0.75 -10.20 1.74
C GLY A 42 -2.19 -10.61 1.99
N THR A 43 -2.97 -9.66 2.49
CA THR A 43 -4.39 -9.88 2.81
C THR A 43 -5.23 -9.60 1.57
N ALA A 44 -6.10 -10.53 1.19
CA ALA A 44 -6.97 -10.36 0.02
C ALA A 44 -8.11 -9.38 0.31
N LEU A 45 -8.42 -8.52 -0.66
CA LEU A 45 -9.66 -7.73 -0.69
C LEU A 45 -10.74 -8.53 -1.40
N ALA A 46 -11.90 -8.66 -0.75
CA ALA A 46 -13.06 -9.31 -1.32
C ALA A 46 -13.85 -8.31 -2.17
N LEU A 47 -13.78 -8.46 -3.50
CA LEU A 47 -14.56 -7.65 -4.45
C LEU A 47 -15.39 -8.58 -5.35
N PRO A 48 -16.72 -8.38 -5.45
CA PRO A 48 -17.57 -9.27 -6.23
C PRO A 48 -17.30 -9.10 -7.74
N PRO A 49 -17.21 -10.19 -8.51
CA PRO A 49 -17.15 -10.09 -9.97
C PRO A 49 -18.46 -9.51 -10.51
N GLN A 50 -18.36 -8.82 -11.65
CA GLN A 50 -19.50 -8.20 -12.33
C GLN A 50 -19.64 -8.78 -13.73
N GLU A 51 -20.88 -9.05 -14.16
CA GLU A 51 -21.16 -9.45 -15.54
C GLU A 51 -21.77 -8.28 -16.32
N HIS A 52 -21.32 -8.11 -17.56
CA HIS A 52 -21.79 -7.05 -18.43
C HIS A 52 -21.95 -7.56 -19.87
N THR A 53 -22.96 -7.04 -20.55
CA THR A 53 -23.11 -7.20 -22.00
C THR A 53 -22.58 -5.96 -22.70
N LEU A 54 -21.73 -6.16 -23.70
CA LEU A 54 -21.10 -5.10 -24.50
C LEU A 54 -21.46 -5.30 -25.97
N ALA A 55 -22.16 -4.33 -26.55
CA ALA A 55 -22.41 -4.31 -27.99
C ALA A 55 -21.09 -4.26 -28.79
N ALA A 56 -21.14 -4.66 -30.06
CA ALA A 56 -20.02 -4.55 -30.98
C ALA A 56 -19.47 -3.11 -31.03
N GLY A 57 -18.15 -2.95 -30.96
CA GLY A 57 -17.50 -1.63 -30.98
C GLY A 57 -17.72 -0.74 -29.74
N SER A 58 -18.45 -1.20 -28.72
CA SER A 58 -18.81 -0.37 -27.56
C SER A 58 -17.77 -0.39 -26.43
N ALA A 59 -17.86 0.61 -25.55
CA ALA A 59 -17.10 0.66 -24.31
C ALA A 59 -18.04 0.94 -23.13
N LYS A 60 -17.70 0.39 -21.96
CA LYS A 60 -18.46 0.58 -20.71
C LYS A 60 -17.51 0.74 -19.54
N GLU A 61 -17.72 1.78 -18.74
CA GLU A 61 -17.05 1.93 -17.46
C GLU A 61 -17.72 1.05 -16.40
N ILE A 62 -16.90 0.41 -15.58
CA ILE A 62 -17.31 -0.42 -14.44
C ILE A 62 -16.52 0.01 -13.21
N SER A 63 -17.07 -0.27 -12.03
CA SER A 63 -16.49 0.25 -10.79
C SER A 63 -16.68 -0.67 -9.58
N TRP A 64 -15.70 -0.66 -8.68
CA TRP A 64 -15.77 -1.27 -7.35
C TRP A 64 -15.51 -0.23 -6.26
N PRO A 65 -16.34 -0.16 -5.21
CA PRO A 65 -15.98 0.59 -4.01
C PRO A 65 -14.83 -0.14 -3.29
N VAL A 66 -13.81 0.61 -2.88
CA VAL A 66 -12.65 0.10 -2.16
C VAL A 66 -12.44 0.94 -0.91
N ASP A 67 -12.43 0.27 0.24
CA ASP A 67 -11.96 0.83 1.50
C ASP A 67 -10.49 0.39 1.69
N VAL A 68 -9.56 1.36 1.76
CA VAL A 68 -8.13 1.07 1.92
C VAL A 68 -7.86 0.71 3.39
N PRO A 69 -7.38 -0.51 3.69
CA PRO A 69 -7.13 -0.89 5.08
C PRO A 69 -6.07 -0.01 5.75
N ALA A 70 -6.21 0.16 7.06
CA ALA A 70 -5.15 0.76 7.88
C ALA A 70 -3.85 -0.06 7.73
N GLU A 71 -2.71 0.62 7.82
CA GLU A 71 -1.38 0.02 7.70
C GLU A 71 -1.12 -0.68 6.35
N ALA A 72 -1.89 -0.37 5.31
CA ALA A 72 -1.52 -0.76 3.97
C ALA A 72 -0.32 0.09 3.50
N GLY A 73 0.72 -0.58 2.98
CA GLY A 73 1.83 0.06 2.28
C GLY A 73 1.66 0.04 0.75
N ALA A 74 0.98 -0.98 0.24
CA ALA A 74 0.60 -1.07 -1.17
C ALA A 74 -0.60 -2.01 -1.36
N ILE A 75 -1.29 -1.88 -2.49
CA ILE A 75 -2.26 -2.85 -2.97
C ILE A 75 -1.81 -3.35 -4.35
N ARG A 76 -1.66 -4.68 -4.48
CA ARG A 76 -1.48 -5.34 -5.77
C ARG A 76 -2.84 -5.69 -6.34
N TRP A 77 -3.18 -5.07 -7.46
CA TRP A 77 -4.39 -5.31 -8.22
C TRP A 77 -4.16 -6.31 -9.34
N LEU A 78 -5.07 -7.25 -9.48
CA LEU A 78 -5.23 -8.10 -10.66
C LEU A 78 -6.66 -7.93 -11.17
N ALA A 79 -6.81 -7.18 -12.26
CA ALA A 79 -8.05 -7.14 -13.01
C ALA A 79 -8.05 -8.25 -14.05
N ALA A 80 -9.17 -8.92 -14.21
CA ALA A 80 -9.36 -9.92 -15.26
C ALA A 80 -10.74 -9.76 -15.88
N VAL A 81 -10.85 -10.01 -17.17
CA VAL A 81 -12.12 -10.09 -17.89
C VAL A 81 -12.11 -11.31 -18.78
N GLN A 82 -13.24 -12.00 -18.87
CA GLN A 82 -13.41 -13.19 -19.69
C GLN A 82 -14.76 -13.16 -20.39
N ASP A 83 -14.77 -13.51 -21.69
CA ASP A 83 -15.99 -13.79 -22.44
C ASP A 83 -16.63 -15.09 -21.92
N LEU A 84 -17.92 -15.01 -21.56
CA LEU A 84 -18.67 -16.14 -21.02
C LEU A 84 -19.06 -17.17 -22.09
N ALA A 85 -19.15 -16.77 -23.35
CA ALA A 85 -19.43 -17.67 -24.47
C ALA A 85 -18.15 -18.30 -25.02
N VAL A 86 -17.03 -17.57 -25.00
CA VAL A 86 -15.73 -18.05 -25.49
C VAL A 86 -14.64 -17.84 -24.43
N PRO A 87 -14.45 -18.79 -23.49
CA PRO A 87 -13.52 -18.63 -22.36
C PRO A 87 -12.07 -18.33 -22.73
N ALA A 88 -11.64 -18.68 -23.95
CA ALA A 88 -10.31 -18.34 -24.47
C ALA A 88 -10.13 -16.84 -24.78
N THR A 89 -11.22 -16.10 -24.93
CA THR A 89 -11.19 -14.64 -25.10
C THR A 89 -11.20 -14.00 -23.71
N ALA A 90 -10.01 -13.66 -23.21
CA ALA A 90 -9.81 -13.08 -21.90
C ALA A 90 -8.66 -12.06 -21.92
N ASP A 91 -8.71 -11.12 -20.98
CA ASP A 91 -7.65 -10.15 -20.75
C ASP A 91 -7.37 -9.99 -19.26
N LYS A 92 -6.13 -9.63 -18.91
CA LYS A 92 -5.68 -9.47 -17.52
C LYS A 92 -4.72 -8.30 -17.40
N LEU A 93 -4.94 -7.49 -16.37
CA LEU A 93 -4.10 -6.35 -16.04
C LEU A 93 -3.62 -6.46 -14.59
N LYS A 94 -2.32 -6.28 -14.38
CA LYS A 94 -1.71 -6.24 -13.06
C LYS A 94 -1.16 -4.83 -12.77
N VAL A 95 -1.55 -4.24 -11.65
CA VAL A 95 -1.11 -2.91 -11.23
C VAL A 95 -0.73 -2.94 -9.75
N THR A 96 0.37 -2.29 -9.39
CA THR A 96 0.71 -2.06 -7.98
C THR A 96 0.45 -0.61 -7.64
N GLN A 97 -0.36 -0.37 -6.62
CA GLN A 97 -0.70 0.96 -6.16
C GLN A 97 -0.08 1.20 -4.79
N ALA A 98 0.76 2.23 -4.67
CA ALA A 98 1.35 2.63 -3.40
C ALA A 98 0.29 3.26 -2.47
N VAL A 99 0.35 2.92 -1.19
CA VAL A 99 -0.46 3.51 -0.13
C VAL A 99 0.48 4.27 0.81
N VAL A 100 0.14 5.52 1.10
CA VAL A 100 0.88 6.33 2.06
C VAL A 100 0.13 6.41 3.38
N PRO A 101 0.81 6.49 4.53
CA PRO A 101 0.15 6.65 5.81
C PRO A 101 -0.62 7.98 5.86
N ALA A 102 -1.79 7.98 6.51
CA ALA A 102 -2.57 9.20 6.70
C ALA A 102 -1.89 10.12 7.71
N VAL A 103 -1.27 9.54 8.74
CA VAL A 103 -0.41 10.21 9.71
C VAL A 103 0.98 9.58 9.66
N PRO A 104 2.01 10.30 9.18
CA PRO A 104 3.35 9.74 9.09
C PRO A 104 3.96 9.56 10.48
N LEU A 105 4.71 8.48 10.66
CA LEU A 105 5.51 8.28 11.87
C LEU A 105 6.63 9.33 11.93
N ARG A 106 6.79 9.93 13.11
CA ARG A 106 7.84 10.90 13.41
C ARG A 106 8.60 10.48 14.65
N VAL A 107 9.86 10.86 14.73
CA VAL A 107 10.64 10.71 15.96
C VAL A 107 10.14 11.77 16.94
N GLN A 108 9.60 11.32 18.07
CA GLN A 108 9.10 12.21 19.13
C GLN A 108 10.17 12.51 20.19
N GLN A 109 11.06 11.55 20.44
CA GLN A 109 12.17 11.67 21.37
C GLN A 109 13.37 10.89 20.85
N ALA A 110 14.57 11.41 21.06
CA ALA A 110 15.83 10.73 20.76
C ALA A 110 16.83 10.97 21.91
N THR A 111 17.52 9.91 22.32
CA THR A 111 18.56 9.97 23.35
C THR A 111 19.85 9.40 22.78
N LEU A 112 20.95 10.13 22.94
CA LEU A 112 22.31 9.66 22.66
C LEU A 112 23.09 9.65 23.96
N GLN A 113 23.55 8.47 24.38
CA GLN A 113 24.24 8.26 25.65
C GLN A 113 25.47 7.37 25.42
N GLN A 114 26.60 7.74 26.01
CA GLN A 114 27.77 6.86 26.07
C GLN A 114 27.49 5.73 27.06
N LEU A 115 27.79 4.50 26.65
CA LEU A 115 27.65 3.31 27.50
C LEU A 115 29.00 2.96 28.13
N ASP A 116 29.08 3.09 29.45
CA ASP A 116 30.20 2.69 30.31
C ASP A 116 29.79 1.65 31.39
N GLY A 117 28.51 1.23 31.35
CA GLY A 117 27.90 0.25 32.23
C GLY A 117 26.44 -0.04 31.83
N PRO A 118 25.67 -0.76 32.67
CA PRO A 118 24.25 -0.96 32.45
C PRO A 118 23.49 0.36 32.37
N PHE A 119 22.63 0.51 31.36
CA PHE A 119 21.82 1.71 31.14
C PHE A 119 20.34 1.35 31.06
N SER A 120 19.51 2.12 31.75
CA SER A 120 18.05 1.98 31.75
C SER A 120 17.41 3.32 31.40
N LEU A 121 16.45 3.29 30.47
CA LEU A 121 15.66 4.45 30.06
C LEU A 121 14.18 4.12 30.17
N ALA A 122 13.44 4.91 30.93
CA ALA A 122 11.98 4.82 30.96
C ALA A 122 11.41 5.35 29.64
N VAL A 123 10.49 4.59 29.04
CA VAL A 123 9.87 4.90 27.76
C VAL A 123 8.37 4.69 27.85
N ALA A 124 7.61 5.57 27.22
CA ALA A 124 6.16 5.47 27.12
C ALA A 124 5.71 5.94 25.73
N PRO A 125 4.66 5.35 25.15
CA PRO A 125 4.02 5.90 23.97
C PRO A 125 3.48 7.31 24.26
N PRO A 126 3.50 8.23 23.28
CA PRO A 126 2.83 9.52 23.40
C PRO A 126 1.34 9.34 23.74
N GLY A 127 0.78 10.23 24.56
CA GLY A 127 -0.62 10.14 24.99
C GLY A 127 -1.65 10.26 23.86
N ASP A 128 -1.27 10.88 22.74
CA ASP A 128 -2.05 11.05 21.52
C ASP A 128 -1.65 10.06 20.41
N ALA A 129 -0.86 9.02 20.73
CA ALA A 129 -0.43 8.04 19.75
C ALA A 129 -1.64 7.30 19.15
N LEU A 130 -1.68 7.28 17.81
CA LEU A 130 -2.67 6.49 17.08
C LEU A 130 -2.58 5.02 17.48
N GLN A 131 -3.73 4.39 17.66
CA GLN A 131 -3.82 2.98 18.05
C GLN A 131 -4.10 2.10 16.83
N SER A 132 -3.52 0.91 16.83
CA SER A 132 -3.82 -0.16 15.87
C SER A 132 -3.92 -1.47 16.64
N ASN A 133 -5.11 -2.09 16.61
CA ASN A 133 -5.41 -3.30 17.37
C ASN A 133 -5.06 -3.21 18.88
N GLY A 134 -5.24 -2.03 19.47
CA GLY A 134 -4.93 -1.77 20.90
C GLY A 134 -3.45 -1.53 21.20
N VAL A 135 -2.59 -1.42 20.18
CA VAL A 135 -1.17 -1.08 20.33
C VAL A 135 -0.91 0.30 19.73
N ALA A 136 -0.17 1.14 20.44
CA ALA A 136 0.25 2.45 19.93
C ALA A 136 1.15 2.27 18.69
N ARG A 137 0.80 2.93 17.59
CA ARG A 137 1.58 2.94 16.35
C ARG A 137 2.94 3.61 16.58
N GLY A 138 3.97 3.02 15.99
CA GLY A 138 5.35 3.47 16.12
C GLY A 138 6.20 2.44 16.84
N GLY A 139 7.28 2.91 17.47
CA GLY A 139 8.19 2.03 18.20
C GLY A 139 9.48 2.72 18.59
N ILE A 140 10.40 1.94 19.15
CA ILE A 140 11.71 2.40 19.58
C ILE A 140 12.76 1.82 18.64
N ALA A 141 13.58 2.68 18.06
CA ALA A 141 14.76 2.28 17.31
C ALA A 141 15.99 2.43 18.21
N ILE A 142 16.68 1.33 18.48
CA ILE A 142 17.88 1.31 19.32
C ILE A 142 19.08 0.98 18.42
N GLY A 143 20.13 1.80 18.51
CA GLY A 143 21.40 1.56 17.84
C GLY A 143 22.54 1.74 18.83
N VAL A 144 23.54 0.87 18.76
CA VAL A 144 24.77 0.96 19.55
C VAL A 144 25.95 1.05 18.60
N GLN A 145 26.85 1.99 18.84
CA GLN A 145 28.06 2.18 18.02
C GLN A 145 29.28 2.46 18.90
N PRO A 146 30.48 2.00 18.49
CA PRO A 146 31.70 2.18 19.29
C PRO A 146 32.25 3.62 19.25
N LYS A 147 31.90 4.39 18.21
CA LYS A 147 32.35 5.78 18.02
C LYS A 147 31.23 6.60 17.35
N LEU A 148 31.13 7.87 17.72
CA LEU A 148 30.13 8.80 17.16
C LEU A 148 30.29 9.04 15.66
N SER A 149 31.54 9.06 15.18
CA SER A 149 31.90 9.39 13.79
C SER A 149 31.81 8.21 12.83
N SER A 150 31.28 7.07 13.27
CA SER A 150 31.14 5.90 12.39
C SER A 150 29.95 6.07 11.43
N ALA A 151 29.25 4.99 11.06
CA ALA A 151 28.06 5.11 10.23
C ALA A 151 27.07 6.09 10.88
N LEU A 152 26.57 7.07 10.12
CA LEU A 152 25.53 8.01 10.53
C LEU A 152 24.19 7.57 9.90
N PRO A 153 23.62 6.41 10.25
CA PRO A 153 22.47 5.83 9.57
C PRO A 153 21.22 6.71 9.67
N GLY A 154 21.08 7.48 10.76
CA GLY A 154 19.99 8.44 10.92
C GLY A 154 20.07 9.59 9.91
N ILE A 155 21.27 10.14 9.69
CA ILE A 155 21.50 11.21 8.70
C ILE A 155 21.31 10.65 7.29
N ARG A 156 21.87 9.47 7.01
CA ARG A 156 21.66 8.80 5.73
C ARG A 156 20.17 8.59 5.43
N ARG A 157 19.41 8.05 6.39
CA ARG A 157 17.97 7.85 6.27
C ARG A 157 17.21 9.16 6.03
N TYR A 158 17.61 10.24 6.70
CA TYR A 158 17.02 11.57 6.47
C TYR A 158 17.19 11.98 5.01
N PHE A 159 18.41 11.92 4.47
CA PHE A 159 18.67 12.27 3.07
C PHE A 159 18.04 11.29 2.07
N GLU A 160 17.91 10.00 2.38
CA GLU A 160 17.21 9.01 1.55
C GLU A 160 15.70 9.28 1.43
N THR A 161 15.12 10.02 2.38
CA THR A 161 13.67 10.33 2.43
C THR A 161 13.36 11.81 2.24
N TYR A 162 14.38 12.63 1.98
CA TYR A 162 14.23 14.06 1.81
C TYR A 162 13.47 14.37 0.51
N PRO A 163 12.29 15.02 0.57
CA PRO A 163 11.39 15.10 -0.58
C PRO A 163 11.73 16.25 -1.55
N TYR A 164 12.72 17.08 -1.23
CA TYR A 164 13.07 18.26 -2.00
C TYR A 164 14.41 18.08 -2.73
N SER A 165 14.52 18.67 -3.92
CA SER A 165 15.74 18.68 -4.75
C SER A 165 16.40 20.06 -4.78
N CYS A 166 16.31 20.79 -3.67
CA CYS A 166 16.93 22.10 -3.53
C CYS A 166 18.46 21.98 -3.53
N LEU A 167 19.16 23.10 -3.75
CA LEU A 167 20.62 23.21 -3.82
C LEU A 167 21.32 23.20 -2.44
N GLU A 168 20.55 22.96 -1.38
CA GLU A 168 20.96 23.00 0.04
C GLU A 168 21.49 21.66 0.57
#